data_AF-A0A345NXX7-F1
#
_entry.id   AF-A0A345NXX7-F1
#
_cell.length_a   1.000
_cell.length_b   1.000
_cell.length_c   1.000
_cell.angle_alpha   90.00
_cell.angle_beta   90.00
_cell.angle_gamma   90.00
#
_symmetry.space_group_name_H-M   'P 1'
#
loop_
_entity.id
_entity.type
_entity.pdbx_description
1 polymer ?
#
loop_
_entity_poly.entity_id
_entity_poly.type
_entity_poly.pdbx_seq_one_letter_code
_entity_poly.pdbx_strand_id
1 'polypeptide(L)'
;MNNNNSYAEFLKAVGNNSTSLQAEKLLNEIYWDLFLQHIHREQTQARIMNLIDDALDRNDKEAFERYTQQLIDLSEEQEYHLEL
;
A
#
# COMPACT_ATOMS: atom_id res chain seq x y z
N MET A 1 14.39 11.27 -6.29
CA MET A 1 14.45 12.13 -5.09
C MET A 1 13.65 11.43 -4.00
N ASN A 2 14.13 11.38 -2.75
CA ASN A 2 13.57 10.52 -1.69
C ASN A 2 12.12 10.89 -1.33
N ASN A 3 11.16 9.98 -1.54
CA ASN A 3 9.71 10.24 -1.40
C ASN A 3 9.21 10.50 0.04
N ASN A 4 10.03 10.22 1.07
CA ASN A 4 9.77 10.74 2.42
C ASN A 4 9.78 12.29 2.48
N ASN A 5 10.41 12.96 1.51
CA ASN A 5 10.38 14.42 1.41
C ASN A 5 9.05 14.96 0.86
N SER A 6 8.36 14.27 -0.06
CA SER A 6 7.14 14.81 -0.69
C SER A 6 5.98 14.94 0.31
N TYR A 7 5.76 13.91 1.13
CA TYR A 7 4.76 13.94 2.20
C TYR A 7 5.14 14.93 3.31
N ALA A 8 6.41 14.94 3.74
CA ALA A 8 6.90 15.92 4.73
C ALA A 8 6.82 17.38 4.22
N GLU A 9 7.01 17.60 2.92
CA GLU A 9 6.83 18.90 2.27
C GLU A 9 5.35 19.30 2.21
N PHE A 10 4.44 18.36 1.94
CA PHE A 10 2.99 18.60 1.99
C PHE A 10 2.54 18.94 3.42
N LEU A 11 3.01 18.21 4.44
CA LEU A 11 2.75 18.52 5.86
C LEU A 11 3.26 19.92 6.25
N LYS A 12 4.47 20.28 5.79
CA LYS A 12 5.02 21.63 5.98
C LYS A 12 4.15 22.70 5.33
N ALA A 13 3.65 22.45 4.13
CA ALA A 13 2.83 23.42 3.39
C ALA A 13 1.44 23.63 4.04
N VAL A 14 0.81 22.56 4.52
CA VAL A 14 -0.51 22.59 5.16
C VAL A 14 -0.44 23.23 6.56
N GLY A 15 0.62 22.95 7.33
CA GLY A 15 0.85 23.57 8.63
C GLY A 15 1.05 25.09 8.60
N ASN A 16 1.39 25.66 7.44
CA ASN A 16 1.69 27.08 7.28
C ASN A 16 0.49 27.98 6.89
N ASN A 17 -0.66 27.45 6.45
CA ASN A 17 -1.64 28.27 5.71
C ASN A 17 -3.15 28.05 5.98
N SER A 18 -3.55 27.31 7.02
CA SER A 18 -4.99 27.15 7.34
C SER A 18 -5.26 27.16 8.84
N THR A 19 -6.48 27.56 9.23
CA THR A 19 -6.98 27.47 10.61
C THR A 19 -6.71 26.05 11.13
N SER A 20 -5.81 25.88 12.10
CA SER A 20 -5.10 24.61 12.33
C SER A 20 -6.02 23.39 12.47
N LEU A 21 -7.23 23.59 12.99
CA LEU A 21 -8.24 22.54 13.16
C LEU A 21 -8.70 21.86 11.85
N GLN A 22 -8.80 22.59 10.74
CA GLN A 22 -9.22 21.99 9.45
C GLN A 22 -8.06 21.24 8.79
N ALA A 23 -6.84 21.79 8.88
CA ALA A 23 -5.62 21.11 8.47
C ALA A 23 -5.39 19.81 9.24
N GLU A 24 -5.56 19.83 10.56
CA GLU A 24 -5.38 18.65 11.42
C GLU A 24 -6.40 17.54 11.13
N LYS A 25 -7.66 17.91 10.84
CA LYS A 25 -8.69 16.93 10.44
C LYS A 25 -8.36 16.27 9.11
N LEU A 26 -8.03 17.07 8.10
CA LEU A 26 -7.63 16.57 6.79
C LEU A 26 -6.38 15.68 6.89
N LEU A 27 -5.41 16.08 7.72
CA LEU A 27 -4.21 15.30 7.97
C LEU A 27 -4.53 13.94 8.60
N ASN A 28 -5.39 13.92 9.62
CA ASN A 28 -5.80 12.66 10.24
C ASN A 28 -6.54 11.75 9.27
N GLU A 29 -7.42 12.29 8.43
CA GLU A 29 -8.14 11.52 7.40
C GLU A 29 -7.19 10.90 6.38
N ILE A 30 -6.21 11.67 5.89
CA ILE A 30 -5.18 11.18 4.96
C ILE A 30 -4.32 10.11 5.64
N TYR A 31 -3.89 10.35 6.88
CA TYR A 31 -3.09 9.39 7.63
C TYR A 31 -3.83 8.07 7.82
N TRP A 32 -5.12 8.12 8.17
CA TRP A 32 -5.93 6.92 8.32
C TRP A 32 -6.05 6.14 7.02
N ASP A 33 -6.29 6.81 5.89
CA ASP A 33 -6.40 6.14 4.60
C ASP A 33 -5.08 5.45 4.22
N LEU A 34 -3.94 6.15 4.36
CA LEU A 34 -2.62 5.56 4.11
C LEU A 34 -2.32 4.36 5.01
N PHE A 35 -2.66 4.46 6.29
CA PHE A 35 -2.48 3.37 7.24
C PHE A 35 -3.34 2.16 6.88
N LEU A 36 -4.62 2.38 6.56
CA LEU A 36 -5.54 1.31 6.14
C LEU A 36 -5.09 0.66 4.84
N GLN A 37 -4.62 1.46 3.87
CA GLN A 37 -4.07 0.95 2.62
C GLN A 37 -2.83 0.09 2.88
N HIS A 38 -1.93 0.52 3.77
CA HIS A 38 -0.75 -0.25 4.14
C HIS A 38 -1.13 -1.60 4.77
N ILE A 39 -2.01 -1.60 5.78
CA ILE A 39 -2.47 -2.83 6.45
C ILE A 39 -3.19 -3.76 5.46
N HIS A 40 -4.08 -3.22 4.63
CA HIS A 40 -4.81 -4.01 3.63
C HIS A 40 -3.85 -4.67 2.63
N ARG A 41 -2.80 -3.96 2.20
CA ARG A 41 -1.77 -4.51 1.30
C ARG A 41 -1.01 -5.65 1.97
N GLU A 42 -0.52 -5.47 3.20
CA GLU A 42 0.17 -6.54 3.94
C GLU A 42 -0.68 -7.80 4.11
N GLN A 43 -1.96 -7.62 4.48
CA GLN A 43 -2.90 -8.73 4.63
C GLN A 43 -3.18 -9.43 3.30
N THR A 44 -3.33 -8.66 2.22
CA THR A 44 -3.58 -9.20 0.88
C THR A 44 -2.38 -10.02 0.41
N GLN A 45 -1.16 -9.52 0.60
CA GLN A 45 0.07 -10.24 0.26
C GLN A 45 0.19 -11.55 1.05
N ALA A 46 -0.01 -11.50 2.37
CA ALA A 46 0.04 -12.71 3.22
C ALA A 46 -1.00 -13.76 2.78
N ARG A 47 -2.21 -13.32 2.42
CA ARG A 47 -3.25 -14.22 1.91
C ARG A 47 -2.87 -14.86 0.58
N ILE A 48 -2.33 -14.10 -0.36
CA ILE A 48 -1.90 -14.64 -1.67
C ILE A 48 -0.78 -15.66 -1.46
N MET A 49 0.17 -15.39 -0.57
CA MET A 49 1.24 -16.34 -0.25
C MET A 49 0.70 -17.67 0.29
N ASN A 50 -0.26 -17.63 1.22
CA ASN A 50 -0.89 -18.85 1.73
C ASN A 50 -1.63 -19.63 0.62
N LEU A 51 -2.25 -18.92 -0.34
CA LEU A 51 -2.92 -19.57 -1.48
C LEU A 51 -1.92 -20.22 -2.46
N ILE A 52 -0.73 -19.64 -2.60
CA ILE A 52 0.37 -20.24 -3.37
C ILE A 52 0.83 -21.53 -2.68
N ASP A 53 1.04 -21.50 -1.37
CA ASP A 53 1.44 -22.68 -0.59
C ASP A 53 0.37 -23.80 -0.69
N ASP A 54 -0.91 -23.45 -0.53
CA ASP A 54 -2.03 -24.39 -0.71
C ASP A 54 -2.08 -25.00 -2.12
N ALA A 55 -1.75 -24.21 -3.15
CA ALA A 55 -1.70 -24.69 -4.53
C ALA A 55 -0.53 -25.66 -4.75
N LEU A 56 0.64 -25.39 -4.16
CA LEU A 56 1.79 -26.29 -4.20
C LEU A 56 1.50 -27.61 -3.50
N ASP A 57 0.89 -27.57 -2.31
CA ASP A 57 0.52 -28.76 -1.54
C ASP A 57 -0.47 -29.67 -2.31
N ARG A 58 -1.33 -29.07 -3.13
CA ARG A 58 -2.30 -29.78 -3.97
C ARG A 58 -1.76 -30.15 -5.35
N ASN A 59 -0.53 -29.76 -5.67
CA ASN A 59 0.07 -29.86 -7.00
C ASN A 59 -0.82 -29.24 -8.09
N ASP A 60 -1.52 -28.16 -7.76
CA ASP A 60 -2.41 -27.41 -8.66
C ASP A 60 -1.62 -26.29 -9.35
N LYS A 61 -1.11 -26.61 -10.53
CA LYS A 61 -0.27 -25.71 -11.32
C LYS A 61 -1.02 -24.45 -11.78
N GLU A 62 -2.30 -24.57 -12.12
CA GLU A 62 -3.09 -23.43 -12.62
C GLU A 62 -3.33 -22.42 -11.50
N ALA A 63 -3.70 -22.92 -10.30
CA ALA A 63 -3.84 -22.07 -9.12
C ALA A 63 -2.52 -21.40 -8.74
N PHE A 64 -1.41 -22.14 -8.77
CA PHE A 64 -0.07 -21.60 -8.48
C PHE A 64 0.30 -20.45 -9.43
N GLU A 65 0.18 -20.65 -10.74
CA GLU A 65 0.51 -19.63 -11.75
C GLU A 65 -0.37 -18.38 -11.56
N ARG A 66 -1.68 -18.59 -11.31
CA ARG A 66 -2.63 -17.50 -11.09
C ARG A 66 -2.31 -16.67 -9.85
N TYR A 67 -2.02 -17.30 -8.71
CA TYR A 67 -1.74 -16.58 -7.47
C TYR A 67 -0.35 -15.95 -7.49
N THR A 68 0.62 -16.58 -8.15
CA THR A 68 1.94 -15.99 -8.37
C THR A 68 1.84 -14.72 -9.22
N GLN A 69 1.03 -14.73 -10.30
CA GLN A 69 0.80 -13.52 -11.09
C GLN A 69 0.15 -12.40 -10.27
N GLN A 70 -0.85 -12.73 -9.44
CA GLN A 70 -1.47 -11.73 -8.53
C GLN A 70 -0.47 -11.15 -7.53
N LEU A 71 0.51 -11.93 -7.07
CA LEU A 71 1.56 -11.44 -6.19
C LEU A 71 2.52 -10.49 -6.92
N ILE A 72 2.85 -10.81 -8.18
CA ILE A 72 3.68 -9.95 -9.04
C ILE A 72 2.96 -8.62 -9.29
N ASP A 73 1.70 -8.66 -9.74
CA ASP A 73 0.90 -7.47 -10.01
C ASP A 73 0.79 -6.58 -8.75
N LEU A 74 0.57 -7.19 -7.57
CA LEU A 74 0.54 -6.47 -6.29
C LEU A 74 1.90 -5.82 -5.95
N SER A 75 3.02 -6.45 -6.32
CA SER A 75 4.36 -5.91 -6.10
C SER A 75 4.73 -4.81 -7.10
N GLU A 76 4.30 -4.92 -8.35
CA GLU A 76 4.50 -3.88 -9.37
C GLU A 76 3.64 -2.64 -9.04
N GLU A 77 2.41 -2.82 -8.57
CA GLU A 77 1.59 -1.73 -8.03
C GLU A 77 2.29 -1.04 -6.85
N GLN A 78 3.07 -1.75 -6.03
CA GLN A 78 3.88 -1.16 -4.96
C GLN A 78 5.05 -0.34 -5.51
N GLU A 79 5.72 -0.83 -6.56
CA GLU A 79 6.85 -0.15 -7.19
C GLU A 79 6.39 1.15 -7.90
N TYR A 80 5.25 1.12 -8.61
CA TYR A 80 4.64 2.32 -9.21
C TYR A 80 4.19 3.36 -8.17
N HIS A 81 3.71 2.93 -7.00
CA HIS A 81 3.34 3.85 -5.92
C HIS A 81 4.54 4.49 -5.22
N LEU A 82 5.76 3.98 -5.45
CA LEU A 82 7.03 4.53 -4.97
C LEU A 82 7.69 5.47 -6.00
N GLU A 83 7.24 5.48 -7.25
CA GLU A 83 7.78 6.31 -8.35
C GLU A 83 6.98 7.62 -8.64
N LEU A 84 5.82 7.81 -8.02
CA LEU A 84 5.00 9.03 -8.08
C LEU A 84 5.13 9.89 -6.82
#